data_AF-G8XHH1-F1
#
_entry.id   AF-G8XHH1-F1
#
_cell.length_a   1.000
_cell.length_b   1.000
_cell.length_c   1.000
_cell.angle_alpha   90.00
_cell.angle_beta   90.00
_cell.angle_gamma   90.00
#
_symmetry.space_group_name_H-M   'P 1'
#
loop_
_entity.id
_entity.type
_entity.pdbx_description
1 polymer ?
#
loop_
_entity_poly.entity_id
_entity_poly.type
_entity_poly.pdbx_seq_one_letter_code
_entity_poly.pdbx_strand_id
1 'polypeptide(L)'
;MTVDLAVGPSEQPRFLEHPERHWSTVKDIGSARRNERPVDDLELPMVGREAETADFVRRLAAGRSHGEVLILTGDPGAGKSVLLDFAADRARREGGRVLRAVGTESEAKLGFAGLHQLLRPVLGELDGLPSRQRSALRTVLGLDESAEASDGMLVGLAVLTLVSDLAEPAPLLVVADDAQWLDRASLDVLSFVARRMDSEPVTLLVGVRAAAPLPGFDNGYERLEVGPLDGAAANRLLDRQPLPPPCSAPPS
;
A
#
# COMPACT_ATOMS: atom_id res chain seq x y z
N MET A 1 -18.56 76.58 -24.92
CA MET A 1 -18.05 75.54 -25.85
C MET A 1 -17.91 74.28 -25.04
N THR A 2 -18.89 73.40 -25.18
CA THR A 2 -19.12 72.20 -24.35
C THR A 2 -18.53 71.01 -25.07
N VAL A 3 -17.70 70.23 -24.38
CA VAL A 3 -17.14 68.97 -24.88
C VAL A 3 -18.09 67.84 -24.49
N ASP A 4 -18.57 67.15 -25.52
CA ASP A 4 -19.56 66.07 -25.47
C ASP A 4 -18.88 64.74 -25.09
N LEU A 5 -19.30 64.14 -23.97
CA LEU A 5 -18.87 62.81 -23.51
C LEU A 5 -19.91 61.79 -23.98
N ALA A 6 -19.71 61.21 -25.16
CA ALA A 6 -20.50 60.09 -25.65
C ALA A 6 -20.02 58.79 -24.97
N VAL A 7 -20.76 58.38 -23.94
CA VAL A 7 -20.71 57.05 -23.33
C VAL A 7 -21.32 56.04 -24.32
N GLY A 8 -20.47 55.25 -24.98
CA GLY A 8 -20.88 54.13 -25.82
C GLY A 8 -21.33 52.93 -24.98
N PRO A 9 -22.31 52.14 -25.44
CA PRO A 9 -22.95 51.12 -24.62
C PRO A 9 -22.08 49.86 -24.47
N SER A 10 -22.17 49.33 -23.24
CA SER A 10 -21.80 48.02 -22.75
C SER A 10 -21.99 46.85 -23.73
N GLU A 11 -20.90 46.23 -24.16
CA GLU A 11 -20.87 44.90 -24.75
C GLU A 11 -20.96 43.84 -23.62
N GLN A 12 -22.11 43.17 -23.52
CA GLN A 12 -22.27 41.95 -22.74
C GLN A 12 -21.92 40.74 -23.62
N PRO A 13 -21.26 39.69 -23.07
CA PRO A 13 -20.96 38.49 -23.83
C PRO A 13 -22.24 37.71 -24.16
N ARG A 14 -22.37 37.35 -25.44
CA ARG A 14 -23.44 36.49 -25.99
C ARG A 14 -23.47 35.14 -25.27
N PHE A 15 -24.57 34.90 -24.55
CA PHE A 15 -25.01 33.57 -24.16
C PHE A 15 -25.23 32.73 -25.41
N LEU A 16 -24.48 31.64 -25.54
CA LEU A 16 -24.80 30.57 -26.48
C LEU A 16 -25.87 29.70 -25.83
N GLU A 17 -27.01 29.63 -26.50
CA GLU A 17 -28.19 28.85 -26.13
C GLU A 17 -27.86 27.36 -26.05
N HIS A 18 -28.30 26.75 -24.95
CA HIS A 18 -28.34 25.32 -24.74
C HIS A 18 -29.42 24.67 -25.62
N PRO A 19 -29.13 23.60 -26.39
CA PRO A 19 -30.17 22.72 -26.85
C PRO A 19 -30.54 21.73 -25.74
N GLU A 20 -31.75 21.88 -25.23
CA GLU A 20 -32.42 20.92 -24.36
C GLU A 20 -32.36 19.51 -24.97
N ARG A 21 -31.74 18.57 -24.26
CA ARG A 21 -31.91 17.15 -24.51
C ARG A 21 -32.80 16.56 -23.44
N HIS A 22 -34.05 16.34 -23.86
CA HIS A 22 -35.02 15.38 -23.34
C HIS A 22 -34.34 14.20 -22.60
N TRP A 23 -34.59 14.10 -21.29
CA TRP A 23 -34.52 12.82 -20.60
C TRP A 23 -35.91 12.18 -20.74
N SER A 24 -36.09 11.36 -21.77
CA SER A 24 -37.25 10.49 -21.88
C SER A 24 -36.83 9.08 -21.48
N THR A 25 -37.51 8.60 -20.43
CA THR A 25 -37.61 7.23 -19.91
C THR A 25 -36.97 6.14 -20.76
N VAL A 26 -35.79 5.67 -20.35
CA VAL A 26 -35.29 4.33 -20.69
C VAL A 26 -35.42 3.46 -19.44
N LYS A 27 -36.60 2.87 -19.29
CA LYS A 27 -36.74 1.57 -18.64
C LYS A 27 -36.08 0.56 -19.57
N ASP A 28 -34.87 0.13 -19.22
CA ASP A 28 -34.28 -1.18 -19.54
C ASP A 28 -32.80 -1.15 -19.15
N ILE A 29 -32.54 -1.18 -17.85
CA ILE A 29 -31.24 -1.61 -17.33
C ILE A 29 -31.40 -3.08 -16.99
N GLY A 30 -31.38 -3.90 -18.04
CA GLY A 30 -31.26 -5.34 -17.90
C GLY A 30 -30.01 -5.65 -17.07
N SER A 31 -30.26 -6.18 -15.88
CA SER A 31 -29.42 -7.17 -15.17
C SER A 31 -28.03 -7.40 -15.79
N ALA A 32 -27.13 -6.43 -15.60
CA ALA A 32 -25.72 -6.66 -15.75
C ALA A 32 -25.34 -7.66 -14.67
N ARG A 33 -25.25 -8.94 -15.07
CA ARG A 33 -24.82 -10.03 -14.22
C ARG A 33 -23.52 -9.59 -13.56
N ARG A 34 -23.60 -9.39 -12.24
CA ARG A 34 -22.46 -9.30 -11.35
C ARG A 34 -21.62 -10.53 -11.65
N ASN A 35 -20.49 -10.35 -12.35
CA ASN A 35 -19.59 -11.44 -12.66
C ASN A 35 -18.82 -11.77 -11.37
N GLU A 36 -19.53 -12.35 -10.41
CA GLU A 36 -18.96 -13.05 -9.27
C GLU A 36 -18.24 -14.26 -9.85
N ARG A 37 -16.97 -14.06 -10.22
CA ARG A 37 -16.11 -15.22 -10.41
C ARG A 37 -16.07 -15.94 -9.06
N PRO A 38 -16.37 -17.24 -9.01
CA PRO A 38 -16.29 -18.01 -7.77
C PRO A 38 -14.87 -17.88 -7.21
N VAL A 39 -14.77 -17.70 -5.89
CA VAL A 39 -13.52 -17.61 -5.11
C VAL A 39 -12.75 -18.95 -5.11
N ASP A 40 -13.28 -19.99 -5.78
CA ASP A 40 -12.89 -21.40 -5.63
C ASP A 40 -11.60 -21.82 -6.36
N ASP A 41 -11.06 -21.01 -7.29
CA ASP A 41 -9.82 -21.34 -8.04
C ASP A 41 -8.57 -20.60 -7.52
N LEU A 42 -8.67 -19.92 -6.37
CA LEU A 42 -7.49 -19.38 -5.72
C LEU A 42 -6.71 -20.55 -5.12
N GLU A 43 -5.52 -20.83 -5.64
CA GLU A 43 -4.49 -21.56 -4.90
C GLU A 43 -4.19 -20.75 -3.63
N LEU A 44 -4.98 -20.99 -2.58
CA LEU A 44 -4.81 -20.34 -1.29
C LEU A 44 -3.45 -20.84 -0.76
N PRO A 45 -2.50 -19.94 -0.47
CA PRO A 45 -1.10 -20.27 -0.18
C PRO A 45 -0.96 -21.08 1.11
N MET A 46 -2.01 -21.10 1.95
CA MET A 46 -1.99 -21.78 3.24
C MET A 46 -3.13 -22.77 3.33
N VAL A 47 -2.77 -24.01 3.67
CA VAL A 47 -3.73 -25.08 3.90
C VAL A 47 -4.38 -24.89 5.27
N GLY A 48 -5.72 -24.98 5.34
CA GLY A 48 -6.47 -24.86 6.59
C GLY A 48 -6.60 -23.44 7.14
N ARG A 49 -6.52 -22.46 6.24
CA ARG A 49 -6.74 -21.03 6.51
C ARG A 49 -7.58 -20.37 5.42
N GLU A 50 -8.55 -21.11 4.92
CA GLU A 50 -9.30 -20.71 3.74
C GLU A 50 -10.16 -19.46 4.02
N ALA A 51 -10.68 -19.31 5.25
CA ALA A 51 -11.51 -18.16 5.64
C ALA A 51 -10.71 -16.86 5.85
N GLU A 52 -9.59 -16.92 6.55
CA GLU A 52 -8.69 -15.78 6.78
C GLU A 52 -8.03 -15.34 5.49
N THR A 53 -7.62 -16.29 4.65
CA THR A 53 -7.07 -15.98 3.33
C THR A 53 -8.13 -15.37 2.43
N ALA A 54 -9.38 -15.86 2.47
CA ALA A 54 -10.48 -15.24 1.72
C ALA A 54 -10.78 -13.81 2.20
N ASP A 55 -10.74 -13.56 3.52
CA ASP A 55 -10.91 -12.20 4.07
C ASP A 55 -9.77 -11.27 3.64
N PHE A 56 -8.54 -11.75 3.75
CA PHE A 56 -7.36 -11.05 3.27
C PHE A 56 -7.46 -10.70 1.77
N VAL A 57 -7.84 -11.65 0.92
CA VAL A 57 -8.00 -11.43 -0.53
C VAL A 57 -9.10 -10.40 -0.82
N ARG A 58 -10.23 -10.42 -0.10
CA ARG A 58 -11.29 -9.42 -0.27
C ARG A 58 -10.79 -8.01 0.01
N ARG A 59 -9.96 -7.84 1.06
CA ARG A 59 -9.40 -6.55 1.45
C ARG A 59 -8.38 -6.02 0.45
N LEU A 60 -7.51 -6.91 -0.04
CA LEU A 60 -6.59 -6.57 -1.13
C LEU A 60 -7.33 -6.07 -2.39
N ALA A 61 -8.52 -6.60 -2.65
CA ALA A 61 -9.33 -6.14 -3.78
C ALA A 61 -9.93 -4.74 -3.56
N ALA A 62 -10.29 -4.39 -2.31
CA ALA A 62 -10.82 -3.06 -1.97
C ALA A 62 -9.79 -1.94 -2.19
N GLY A 63 -8.54 -2.19 -1.79
CA GLY A 63 -7.41 -1.26 -1.92
C GLY A 63 -6.97 -0.94 -3.36
N ARG A 64 -7.67 -1.47 -4.36
CA ARG A 64 -7.46 -1.11 -5.79
C ARG A 64 -8.16 0.17 -6.21
N SER A 65 -9.05 0.70 -5.38
CA SER A 65 -9.88 1.88 -5.68
C SER A 65 -9.69 3.03 -4.69
N HIS A 66 -9.23 2.73 -3.48
CA HIS A 66 -9.06 3.65 -2.37
C HIS A 66 -7.88 3.15 -1.52
N GLY A 67 -7.41 4.00 -0.61
CA GLY A 67 -6.30 3.68 0.28
C GLY A 67 -6.73 2.66 1.33
N GLU A 68 -5.95 1.59 1.50
CA GLU A 68 -6.23 0.55 2.49
C GLU A 68 -4.98 0.27 3.34
N VAL A 69 -5.14 0.17 4.65
CA VAL A 69 -4.06 -0.24 5.57
C VAL A 69 -4.52 -1.48 6.33
N LEU A 70 -3.75 -2.57 6.20
CA LEU A 70 -4.03 -3.81 6.91
C LEU A 70 -2.79 -4.28 7.69
N ILE A 71 -2.98 -4.51 8.98
CA ILE A 71 -1.93 -4.98 9.88
C ILE A 71 -2.15 -6.47 10.16
N LEU A 72 -1.19 -7.29 9.74
CA LEU A 72 -1.15 -8.72 10.05
C LEU A 72 -0.41 -8.92 11.37
N THR A 73 -1.12 -9.38 12.39
CA THR A 73 -0.54 -9.72 13.71
C THR A 73 -0.44 -11.23 13.87
N GLY A 74 0.45 -11.72 14.71
CA GLY A 74 0.56 -13.16 15.00
C GLY A 74 1.93 -13.55 15.52
N ASP A 75 2.04 -14.77 16.01
CA ASP A 75 3.29 -15.28 16.58
C ASP A 75 4.39 -15.50 15.52
N PRO A 76 5.67 -15.59 15.92
CA PRO A 76 6.74 -16.03 15.03
C PRO A 76 6.39 -17.38 14.39
N GLY A 77 6.62 -17.51 13.08
CA GLY A 77 6.28 -18.74 12.35
C GLY A 77 4.80 -18.90 12.01
N ALA A 78 3.92 -17.97 12.39
CA ALA A 78 2.49 -18.04 12.04
C ALA A 78 2.18 -17.85 10.55
N GLY A 79 3.17 -17.70 9.66
CA GLY A 79 2.94 -17.58 8.21
C GLY A 79 2.51 -16.18 7.73
N LYS A 80 2.74 -15.12 8.52
CA LYS A 80 2.48 -13.73 8.10
C LYS A 80 3.24 -13.36 6.82
N SER A 81 4.54 -13.67 6.76
CA SER A 81 5.36 -13.42 5.59
C SER A 81 4.87 -14.19 4.35
N VAL A 82 4.37 -15.41 4.53
CA VAL A 82 3.76 -16.20 3.44
C VAL A 82 2.50 -15.52 2.88
N LEU A 83 1.66 -14.94 3.73
CA LEU A 83 0.50 -14.15 3.29
C LEU A 83 0.92 -12.87 2.56
N LEU A 84 1.94 -12.18 3.07
CA LEU A 84 2.50 -10.98 2.43
C LEU A 84 3.12 -11.31 1.06
N ASP A 85 3.84 -12.42 0.95
CA ASP A 85 4.41 -12.93 -0.31
C ASP A 85 3.30 -13.22 -1.32
N PHE A 86 2.26 -13.91 -0.89
CA PHE A 86 1.10 -14.20 -1.73
C PHE A 86 0.41 -12.93 -2.23
N ALA A 87 0.22 -11.91 -1.36
CA ALA A 87 -0.34 -10.63 -1.78
C ALA A 87 0.54 -9.94 -2.83
N ALA A 88 1.84 -9.93 -2.61
CA ALA A 88 2.81 -9.35 -3.53
C ALA A 88 2.77 -10.04 -4.90
N ASP A 89 2.77 -11.37 -4.94
CA ASP A 89 2.74 -12.13 -6.19
C ASP A 89 1.41 -12.01 -6.92
N ARG A 90 0.30 -11.96 -6.17
CA ARG A 90 -1.01 -11.66 -6.73
C ARG A 90 -1.05 -10.26 -7.35
N ALA A 91 -0.61 -9.23 -6.63
CA ALA A 91 -0.58 -7.86 -7.13
C ALA A 91 0.23 -7.75 -8.43
N ARG A 92 1.40 -8.38 -8.50
CA ARG A 92 2.22 -8.42 -9.73
C ARG A 92 1.51 -9.10 -10.89
N ARG A 93 0.90 -10.28 -10.68
CA ARG A 93 0.15 -11.00 -11.72
C ARG A 93 -1.04 -10.21 -12.26
N GLU A 94 -1.62 -9.36 -11.43
CA GLU A 94 -2.75 -8.50 -11.79
C GLU A 94 -2.32 -7.14 -12.37
N GLY A 95 -1.02 -6.96 -12.65
CA GLY A 95 -0.45 -5.76 -13.26
C GLY A 95 -0.20 -4.60 -12.29
N GLY A 96 -0.34 -4.84 -10.98
CA GLY A 96 -0.01 -3.87 -9.93
C GLY A 96 1.50 -3.77 -9.68
N ARG A 97 1.90 -2.68 -9.03
CA ARG A 97 3.29 -2.45 -8.57
C ARG A 97 3.43 -2.89 -7.12
N VAL A 98 4.62 -3.38 -6.74
CA VAL A 98 4.90 -3.80 -5.36
C VAL A 98 6.20 -3.18 -4.87
N LEU A 99 6.14 -2.45 -3.75
CA LEU A 99 7.29 -2.00 -2.98
C LEU A 99 7.34 -2.77 -1.66
N ARG A 100 8.54 -3.20 -1.24
CA ARG A 100 8.70 -4.00 -0.02
C ARG A 100 9.92 -3.59 0.79
N ALA A 101 9.75 -3.57 2.11
CA ALA A 101 10.83 -3.63 3.09
C ALA A 101 10.59 -4.79 4.06
N VAL A 102 11.69 -5.31 4.60
CA VAL A 102 11.69 -6.30 5.66
C VAL A 102 12.52 -5.74 6.81
N GLY A 103 11.91 -5.62 7.99
CA GLY A 103 12.59 -5.20 9.20
C GLY A 103 13.65 -6.22 9.61
N THR A 104 14.83 -5.73 9.95
CA THR A 104 15.90 -6.56 10.51
C THR A 104 16.44 -5.89 11.78
N GLU A 105 16.70 -6.68 12.81
CA GLU A 105 17.10 -6.14 14.12
C GLU A 105 18.38 -5.31 14.04
N SER A 106 19.32 -5.69 13.16
CA SER A 106 20.56 -4.94 12.90
C SER A 106 20.34 -3.55 12.32
N GLU A 107 19.23 -3.32 11.62
CA GLU A 107 18.93 -2.07 10.94
C GLU A 107 17.93 -1.19 11.70
N ALA A 108 17.35 -1.68 12.81
CA ALA A 108 16.33 -0.96 13.57
C ALA A 108 16.78 0.42 14.11
N LYS A 109 18.11 0.65 14.21
CA LYS A 109 18.72 1.93 14.61
C LYS A 109 19.29 2.74 13.45
N LEU A 110 19.28 2.19 12.24
CA LEU A 110 19.74 2.87 11.02
C LEU A 110 18.57 3.64 10.44
N GLY A 111 18.53 4.95 10.70
CA GLY A 111 17.45 5.82 10.24
C GLY A 111 17.24 5.71 8.73
N PHE A 112 15.98 5.54 8.33
CA PHE A 112 15.51 5.40 6.96
C PHE A 112 16.00 4.15 6.20
N ALA A 113 16.57 3.15 6.87
CA ALA A 113 16.96 1.89 6.22
C ALA A 113 15.75 1.20 5.56
N GLY A 114 14.61 1.13 6.26
CA GLY A 114 13.38 0.56 5.72
C GLY A 114 12.85 1.33 4.50
N LEU A 115 12.87 2.67 4.56
CA LEU A 115 12.47 3.51 3.45
C LEU A 115 13.40 3.37 2.25
N HIS A 116 14.71 3.24 2.48
CA HIS A 116 15.67 2.96 1.43
C HIS A 116 15.39 1.61 0.75
N GLN A 117 15.11 0.55 1.51
CA GLN A 117 14.70 -0.75 0.94
C GLN A 117 13.44 -0.60 0.06
N LEU A 118 12.42 0.12 0.55
CA LEU A 118 11.15 0.35 -0.15
C LEU A 118 11.33 1.10 -1.47
N LEU A 119 12.11 2.18 -1.47
CA LEU A 119 12.22 3.10 -2.61
C LEU A 119 13.30 2.71 -3.61
N ARG A 120 14.23 1.81 -3.25
CA ARG A 120 15.30 1.35 -4.13
C ARG A 120 14.84 0.92 -5.53
N PRO A 121 13.70 0.22 -5.73
CA PRO A 121 13.23 -0.17 -7.06
C PRO A 121 12.74 1.00 -7.93
N VAL A 122 12.45 2.15 -7.34
CA VAL A 122 11.80 3.31 -7.98
C VAL A 122 12.63 4.58 -7.86
N LEU A 123 13.94 4.48 -7.63
CA LEU A 123 14.82 5.66 -7.51
C LEU A 123 14.82 6.55 -8.77
N GLY A 124 14.57 5.97 -9.95
CA GLY A 124 14.45 6.73 -11.19
C GLY A 124 13.18 7.60 -11.28
N GLU A 125 12.16 7.28 -10.48
CA GLU A 125 10.88 8.01 -10.47
C GLU A 125 10.96 9.27 -9.59
N LEU A 126 12.03 9.42 -8.79
CA LEU A 126 12.27 10.61 -7.97
C LEU A 126 12.40 11.89 -8.81
N ASP A 127 12.78 11.76 -10.08
CA ASP A 127 12.89 12.88 -11.01
C ASP A 127 11.53 13.52 -11.34
N GLY A 128 10.42 12.82 -11.14
CA GLY A 128 9.06 13.36 -11.26
C GLY A 128 8.65 14.31 -10.12
N LEU A 129 9.30 14.21 -8.95
CA LEU A 129 8.88 14.93 -7.76
C LEU A 129 9.19 16.44 -7.81
N PRO A 130 8.43 17.29 -7.09
CA PRO A 130 8.82 18.68 -6.85
C PRO A 130 10.25 18.80 -6.30
N SER A 131 11.00 19.81 -6.72
CA SER A 131 12.45 19.94 -6.44
C SER A 131 12.81 19.80 -4.96
N ARG A 132 12.01 20.42 -4.08
CA ARG A 132 12.21 20.36 -2.63
C ARG A 132 11.97 18.96 -2.06
N GLN A 133 10.96 18.25 -2.57
CA GLN A 133 10.63 16.88 -2.16
C GLN A 133 11.69 15.89 -2.65
N ARG A 134 12.12 16.04 -3.91
CA ARG A 134 13.20 15.24 -4.50
C ARG A 134 14.49 15.36 -3.70
N SER A 135 14.92 16.59 -3.39
CA SER A 135 16.15 16.83 -2.63
C SER A 135 16.10 16.20 -1.23
N ALA A 136 14.96 16.32 -0.53
CA ALA A 136 14.78 15.71 0.78
C ALA A 136 14.90 14.18 0.74
N LEU A 137 14.24 13.52 -0.23
CA LEU A 137 14.35 12.07 -0.39
C LEU A 137 15.76 11.63 -0.77
N ARG A 138 16.40 12.32 -1.72
CA ARG A 138 17.78 11.97 -2.13
C ARG A 138 18.78 12.10 -0.99
N THR A 139 18.63 13.10 -0.13
CA THR A 139 19.47 13.28 1.06
C THR A 139 19.27 12.13 2.05
N VAL A 140 18.02 11.81 2.38
CA VAL A 140 17.67 10.71 3.30
C VAL A 140 18.11 9.34 2.78
N LEU A 141 18.04 9.14 1.46
CA LEU A 141 18.47 7.90 0.81
C LEU A 141 19.99 7.83 0.59
N GLY A 142 20.76 8.83 1.04
CA GLY A 142 22.22 8.88 0.88
C GLY A 142 22.70 9.05 -0.57
N LEU A 143 21.83 9.57 -1.45
CA LEU A 143 22.13 9.80 -2.87
C LEU A 143 22.78 11.16 -3.12
N ASP A 144 22.58 12.11 -2.20
CA ASP A 144 23.19 13.45 -2.24
C ASP A 144 23.88 13.73 -0.89
N GLU A 145 25.02 14.45 -0.93
CA GLU A 145 25.82 14.79 0.25
C GLU A 145 25.28 16.00 1.05
N SER A 146 24.02 16.38 0.85
CA SER A 146 23.45 17.57 1.49
C SER A 146 23.52 17.49 3.02
N ALA A 147 24.08 18.53 3.64
CA ALA A 147 24.35 18.58 5.07
C ALA A 147 23.14 18.98 5.93
N GLU A 148 22.02 19.37 5.33
CA GLU A 148 20.83 19.78 6.06
C GLU A 148 19.95 18.58 6.41
N ALA A 149 19.67 18.41 7.70
CA ALA A 149 18.70 17.43 8.17
C ALA A 149 17.35 17.69 7.49
N SER A 150 16.86 16.71 6.74
CA SER A 150 15.56 16.83 6.08
C SER A 150 14.44 16.77 7.11
N ASP A 151 13.47 17.68 7.01
CA ASP A 151 12.26 17.68 7.82
C ASP A 151 11.45 16.40 7.55
N GLY A 152 11.12 15.64 8.60
CA GLY A 152 10.34 14.41 8.50
C GLY A 152 8.97 14.61 7.85
N MET A 153 8.36 15.79 8.00
CA MET A 153 7.13 16.17 7.29
C MET A 153 7.35 16.25 5.78
N LEU A 154 8.46 16.86 5.35
CA LEU A 154 8.81 17.01 3.95
C LEU A 154 9.14 15.65 3.31
N VAL A 155 9.85 14.78 4.04
CA VAL A 155 10.12 13.39 3.61
C VAL A 155 8.81 12.63 3.47
N GLY A 156 7.92 12.71 4.47
CA GLY A 156 6.61 12.09 4.42
C GLY A 156 5.75 12.56 3.24
N LEU A 157 5.76 13.87 2.96
CA LEU A 157 5.07 14.44 1.80
C LEU A 157 5.69 13.95 0.49
N ALA A 158 7.01 13.88 0.39
CA ALA A 158 7.70 13.40 -0.80
C ALA A 158 7.37 11.93 -1.09
N VAL A 159 7.33 11.08 -0.06
CA VAL A 159 6.91 9.67 -0.21
C VAL A 159 5.43 9.59 -0.59
N LEU A 160 4.55 10.39 0.02
CA LEU A 160 3.13 10.42 -0.35
C LEU A 160 2.94 10.76 -1.82
N THR A 161 3.54 11.86 -2.30
CA THR A 161 3.50 12.23 -3.73
C THR A 161 4.01 11.09 -4.60
N LEU A 162 5.16 10.50 -4.25
CA LEU A 162 5.76 9.42 -5.03
C LEU A 162 4.85 8.19 -5.11
N VAL A 163 4.24 7.77 -3.99
CA VAL A 163 3.34 6.61 -4.00
C VAL A 163 2.04 6.89 -4.75
N SER A 164 1.52 8.12 -4.68
CA SER A 164 0.37 8.55 -5.48
C SER A 164 0.69 8.49 -6.99
N ASP A 165 1.81 9.08 -7.41
CA ASP A 165 2.27 9.08 -8.81
C ASP A 165 2.49 7.64 -9.33
N LEU A 166 3.04 6.77 -8.49
CA LEU A 166 3.24 5.35 -8.82
C LEU A 166 1.93 4.57 -8.91
N ALA A 167 0.90 4.98 -8.16
CA ALA A 167 -0.39 4.31 -8.07
C ALA A 167 -1.37 4.77 -9.18
N GLU A 168 -1.15 5.93 -9.80
CA GLU A 168 -1.96 6.44 -10.91
C GLU A 168 -2.07 5.46 -12.10
N PRO A 169 -0.97 4.90 -12.66
CA PRO A 169 -1.07 3.99 -13.80
C PRO A 169 -1.55 2.58 -13.41
N ALA A 170 -1.30 2.14 -12.18
CA ALA A 170 -1.66 0.82 -11.68
C ALA A 170 -1.66 0.78 -10.15
N PRO A 171 -2.56 0.00 -9.50
CA PRO A 171 -2.60 -0.10 -8.04
C PRO A 171 -1.24 -0.45 -7.43
N LEU A 172 -0.91 0.22 -6.34
CA LEU A 172 0.35 0.06 -5.64
C LEU A 172 0.15 -0.72 -4.34
N LEU A 173 0.93 -1.78 -4.17
CA LEU A 173 1.03 -2.51 -2.92
C LEU A 173 2.36 -2.18 -2.22
N VAL A 174 2.27 -1.65 -1.01
CA VAL A 174 3.41 -1.41 -0.13
C VAL A 174 3.40 -2.46 0.97
N VAL A 175 4.52 -3.17 1.15
CA VAL A 175 4.67 -4.22 2.15
C VAL A 175 5.78 -3.85 3.13
N ALA A 176 5.44 -3.80 4.42
CA ALA A 176 6.37 -3.68 5.53
C ALA A 176 6.31 -4.97 6.35
N ASP A 177 7.23 -5.91 6.09
CA ASP A 177 7.32 -7.17 6.82
C ASP A 177 8.20 -7.04 8.05
N ASP A 178 7.91 -7.81 9.09
CA ASP A 178 8.56 -7.74 10.40
C ASP A 178 8.77 -6.29 10.90
N ALA A 179 7.71 -5.49 10.80
CA ALA A 179 7.75 -4.05 11.03
C ALA A 179 8.17 -3.64 12.45
N GLN A 180 8.12 -4.57 13.42
CA GLN A 180 8.69 -4.36 14.75
C GLN A 180 10.21 -4.06 14.74
N TRP A 181 10.90 -4.41 13.65
CA TRP A 181 12.34 -4.20 13.46
C TRP A 181 12.66 -3.15 12.40
N LEU A 182 11.65 -2.49 11.82
CA LEU A 182 11.90 -1.33 10.98
C LEU A 182 12.37 -0.15 11.83
N ASP A 183 13.25 0.67 11.27
CA ASP A 183 13.71 1.87 11.94
C ASP A 183 12.57 2.87 12.16
N ARG A 184 12.68 3.64 13.25
CA ARG A 184 11.62 4.55 13.68
C ARG A 184 11.27 5.60 12.60
N ALA A 185 12.27 6.11 11.89
CA ALA A 185 12.06 7.16 10.91
C ALA A 185 11.26 6.66 9.69
N SER A 186 11.54 5.44 9.23
CA SER A 186 10.75 4.77 8.19
C SER A 186 9.31 4.52 8.65
N LEU A 187 9.10 4.06 9.89
CA LEU A 187 7.76 3.84 10.45
C LEU A 187 6.96 5.15 10.55
N ASP A 188 7.60 6.25 10.97
CA ASP A 188 6.95 7.56 11.04
C ASP A 188 6.50 8.06 9.66
N VAL A 189 7.32 7.83 8.62
CA VAL A 189 6.97 8.17 7.24
C VAL A 189 5.85 7.28 6.70
N LEU A 190 5.93 5.95 6.90
CA LEU A 190 4.86 5.04 6.47
C LEU A 190 3.53 5.35 7.18
N SER A 191 3.58 5.64 8.47
CA SER A 191 2.44 6.08 9.26
C SER A 191 1.87 7.42 8.79
N PHE A 192 2.73 8.33 8.33
CA PHE A 192 2.31 9.59 7.72
C PHE A 192 1.54 9.40 6.41
N VAL A 193 2.06 8.53 5.54
CA VAL A 193 1.43 8.17 4.25
C VAL A 193 0.12 7.44 4.47
N ALA A 194 0.10 6.45 5.37
CA ALA A 194 -1.08 5.67 5.72
C ALA A 194 -2.29 6.54 6.12
N ARG A 195 -2.06 7.66 6.80
CA ARG A 195 -3.11 8.61 7.22
C ARG A 195 -3.65 9.52 6.11
N ARG A 196 -3.04 9.51 4.92
CA ARG A 196 -3.31 10.50 3.85
C ARG A 196 -3.58 9.88 2.49
N MET A 197 -3.49 8.57 2.37
CA MET A 197 -3.63 7.87 1.10
C MET A 197 -5.05 7.35 0.82
N ASP A 198 -6.06 7.71 1.62
CA ASP A 198 -7.45 7.19 1.51
C ASP A 198 -8.05 7.32 0.10
N SER A 199 -7.65 8.34 -0.67
CA SER A 199 -8.12 8.58 -2.03
C SER A 199 -7.24 7.96 -3.13
N GLU A 200 -6.16 7.29 -2.76
CA GLU A 200 -5.16 6.75 -3.68
C GLU A 200 -5.33 5.23 -3.80
N PRO A 201 -5.11 4.59 -4.96
CA PRO A 201 -5.18 3.13 -5.10
C PRO A 201 -3.90 2.47 -4.53
N VAL A 202 -3.64 2.72 -3.25
CA VAL A 202 -2.47 2.27 -2.49
C VAL A 202 -2.94 1.36 -1.35
N THR A 203 -2.40 0.15 -1.30
CA THR A 203 -2.59 -0.77 -0.18
C THR A 203 -1.29 -0.86 0.61
N LEU A 204 -1.33 -0.60 1.93
CA LEU A 204 -0.22 -0.82 2.85
C LEU A 204 -0.49 -2.06 3.71
N LEU A 205 0.34 -3.08 3.55
CA LEU A 205 0.34 -4.25 4.41
C LEU A 205 1.49 -4.20 5.39
N VAL A 206 1.19 -4.40 6.68
CA VAL A 206 2.19 -4.38 7.73
C VAL A 206 2.18 -5.70 8.48
N GLY A 207 3.24 -6.49 8.38
CA GLY A 207 3.45 -7.70 9.18
C GLY A 207 4.12 -7.35 10.51
N VAL A 208 3.51 -7.71 11.62
CA VAL A 208 4.06 -7.46 12.95
C VAL A 208 3.81 -8.62 13.91
N ARG A 209 4.69 -8.81 14.89
CA ARG A 209 4.45 -9.79 15.97
C ARG A 209 3.30 -9.37 16.87
N ALA A 210 2.52 -10.34 17.37
CA ALA A 210 1.27 -10.10 18.11
C ALA A 210 1.37 -9.10 19.27
N ALA A 211 2.47 -9.13 20.04
CA ALA A 211 2.68 -8.25 21.19
C ALA A 211 3.65 -7.08 20.93
N ALA A 212 4.12 -6.92 19.69
CA ALA A 212 5.13 -5.89 19.41
C ALA A 212 4.47 -4.51 19.21
N PRO A 213 5.00 -3.44 19.82
CA PRO A 213 4.54 -2.09 19.55
C PRO A 213 4.82 -1.74 18.09
N LEU A 214 3.87 -1.06 17.44
CA LEU A 214 4.01 -0.58 16.07
C LEU A 214 3.69 0.91 16.03
N PRO A 215 4.66 1.77 16.39
CA PRO A 215 4.38 3.17 16.62
C PRO A 215 3.81 3.89 15.39
N GLY A 216 2.81 4.74 15.62
CA GLY A 216 2.15 5.48 14.54
C GLY A 216 1.08 4.67 13.81
N PHE A 217 0.93 3.37 14.12
CA PHE A 217 -0.13 2.50 13.63
C PHE A 217 -1.16 2.16 14.72
N ASP A 218 -1.26 3.02 15.73
CA ASP A 218 -2.11 2.82 16.91
C ASP A 218 -3.59 3.19 16.64
N ASN A 219 -3.87 3.94 15.56
CA ASN A 219 -5.18 4.56 15.31
C ASN A 219 -6.00 3.81 14.26
N GLY A 220 -7.01 3.04 14.69
CA GLY A 220 -8.15 2.65 13.85
C GLY A 220 -7.89 1.74 12.66
N TYR A 221 -6.62 1.43 12.35
CA TYR A 221 -6.27 0.49 11.29
C TYR A 221 -6.70 -0.92 11.64
N GLU A 222 -7.17 -1.61 10.62
CA GLU A 222 -7.66 -2.95 10.77
C GLU A 222 -6.51 -3.93 11.03
N ARG A 223 -6.78 -4.87 11.93
CA ARG A 223 -5.84 -5.91 12.34
C ARG A 223 -6.43 -7.27 12.01
N LEU A 224 -5.70 -8.05 11.22
CA LEU A 224 -6.01 -9.44 10.96
C LEU A 224 -5.03 -10.29 11.77
N GLU A 225 -5.57 -10.99 12.78
CA GLU A 225 -4.79 -11.92 13.58
C GLU A 225 -4.57 -13.23 12.83
N VAL A 226 -3.31 -13.58 12.67
CA VAL A 226 -2.84 -14.80 12.04
C VAL A 226 -2.48 -15.78 13.17
N GLY A 227 -3.51 -16.41 13.75
CA GLY A 227 -3.39 -17.38 14.85
C GLY A 227 -2.79 -18.73 14.42
N PRO A 228 -2.29 -19.59 15.32
CA PRO A 228 -1.63 -20.85 14.95
C PRO A 228 -2.50 -21.75 14.06
N LEU A 229 -1.88 -22.54 13.17
CA LEU A 229 -2.60 -23.54 12.37
C LEU A 229 -3.32 -24.53 13.30
N ASP A 230 -4.57 -24.88 12.97
CA ASP A 230 -5.22 -25.99 13.65
C ASP A 230 -4.50 -27.32 13.32
N GLY A 231 -4.72 -28.35 14.15
CA GLY A 231 -4.00 -29.63 13.99
C GLY A 231 -4.22 -30.32 12.64
N ALA A 232 -5.39 -30.11 12.01
CA ALA A 232 -5.69 -30.69 10.70
C ALA A 232 -5.00 -29.92 9.56
N ALA A 233 -4.87 -28.61 9.69
CA ALA A 233 -4.14 -27.71 8.81
C ALA A 233 -2.63 -27.97 8.88
N ALA A 234 -2.10 -28.14 10.10
CA ALA A 234 -0.69 -28.49 10.33
C ALA A 234 -0.34 -29.87 9.71
N ASN A 235 -1.20 -30.87 9.88
CA ASN A 235 -1.00 -32.19 9.26
C ASN A 235 -1.03 -32.11 7.73
N ARG A 236 -1.99 -31.37 7.14
CA ARG A 236 -2.03 -31.19 5.68
C ARG A 236 -0.81 -30.41 5.13
N LEU A 237 -0.22 -29.51 5.92
CA LEU A 237 1.04 -28.85 5.56
C LEU A 237 2.22 -29.82 5.57
N LEU A 238 2.29 -30.71 6.58
CA LEU A 238 3.30 -31.77 6.67
C LEU A 238 3.16 -32.76 5.50
N ASP A 239 1.93 -33.13 5.13
CA ASP A 239 1.66 -34.02 3.98
C ASP A 239 2.08 -33.39 2.64
N ARG A 240 2.17 -32.05 2.57
CA ARG A 240 2.68 -31.32 1.40
C ARG A 240 4.19 -31.05 1.44
N GLN A 241 4.89 -31.33 2.54
CA GLN A 241 6.36 -31.34 2.58
C GLN A 241 6.91 -32.71 2.15
N PRO A 242 7.61 -32.83 1.01
CA PRO A 242 8.13 -34.11 0.54
C PRO A 242 9.35 -34.62 1.31
N LEU A 243 9.91 -33.84 2.25
CA LEU A 243 11.09 -34.22 3.04
C LEU A 243 10.92 -33.80 4.51
N PRO A 244 11.20 -34.69 5.48
CA PRO A 244 11.25 -34.31 6.89
C PRO A 244 12.39 -33.30 7.13
N PRO A 245 12.25 -32.37 8.10
CA PRO A 245 13.34 -31.48 8.49
C PRO A 245 14.56 -32.30 8.92
N PRO A 246 15.79 -31.88 8.59
CA PRO A 246 16.99 -32.62 8.98
C PRO A 246 17.04 -32.71 10.51
N CYS A 247 16.98 -33.94 11.03
CA CYS A 247 17.14 -34.19 12.46
C CYS A 247 18.47 -33.58 12.92
N SER A 248 18.43 -32.65 13.87
CA SER A 248 19.61 -32.31 14.65
C SER A 248 20.02 -33.57 15.43
N ALA A 249 21.20 -34.11 15.12
CA ALA A 249 21.78 -35.19 15.88
C ALA A 249 22.03 -34.72 17.33
N PRO A 250 21.82 -35.57 18.35
CA PRO A 250 22.14 -35.20 19.72
C PRO A 250 23.65 -34.97 19.87
N PRO A 251 24.08 -34.02 20.73
CA PRO A 251 25.49 -33.77 20.98
C PRO A 251 26.15 -34.99 21.62
N SER A 252 27.32 -35.35 21.09
CA SER A 252 28.20 -36.44 21.55
C SER A 252 28.72 -36.25 22.97
#